data_AF-T2T802-F1
#
_entry.id   AF-T2T802-F1
#
_cell.length_a   1.000
_cell.length_b   1.000
_cell.length_c   1.000
_cell.angle_alpha   90.00
_cell.angle_beta   90.00
_cell.angle_gamma   90.00
#
_symmetry.space_group_name_H-M   'P 1'
#
loop_
_entity.id
_entity.type
_entity.pdbx_description
1 polymer ?
#
loop_
_entity_poly.entity_id
_entity_poly.type
_entity_poly.pdbx_seq_one_letter_code
_entity_poly.pdbx_strand_id
1 'polypeptide(L)'
;MEGGDYVNPLYHNPNYTENFTPEFRSFIDKHYSHHFEPLEVLGYIYVLLYSPHYRKRYEDFLKIDYPKILFTNNKDLFRALSLLGIELIGLHVLNQESLNHSFNKLKDATIGESCYKEAHDRIIKKPAYNEPEQRLYINHSTYFRGVSEEIHDYMIGGYGVLDKYLKSHKNEPCDFDHVSNIIKVIARTIEIQKTLGFLTSDLPHLKGNDSKALIQEILQNPPPPLIPISPLSYRAKPKPSEILTLMPHSSAKKQATTISTAEAEVQPSLYSVLSNLALVCDRGSKVSPISNVFVTGMLCDLHLNGSGSYAFLLYRLK
;
A
#
# COMPACT_ATOMS: atom_id res chain seq x y z
N MET A 1 -21.41 3.68 18.21
CA MET A 1 -20.86 4.31 16.99
C MET A 1 -19.96 3.27 16.35
N GLU A 2 -20.50 2.55 15.38
CA GLU A 2 -19.74 1.57 14.60
C GLU A 2 -18.86 2.35 13.63
N GLY A 3 -17.54 2.30 13.84
CA GLY A 3 -16.58 2.88 12.89
C GLY A 3 -16.50 1.96 11.68
N GLY A 4 -17.14 2.35 10.58
CA GLY A 4 -17.09 1.60 9.32
C GLY A 4 -15.84 1.95 8.53
N ASP A 5 -15.13 0.92 8.05
CA ASP A 5 -14.04 1.07 7.09
C ASP A 5 -14.62 1.41 5.71
N TYR A 6 -14.03 2.39 5.03
CA TYR A 6 -14.42 2.76 3.67
C TYR A 6 -13.28 2.48 2.70
N VAL A 7 -13.61 1.69 1.68
CA VAL A 7 -12.72 1.20 0.63
C VAL A 7 -13.10 1.91 -0.66
N ASN A 8 -12.20 2.70 -1.26
CA ASN A 8 -12.47 3.35 -2.55
C ASN A 8 -11.69 2.66 -3.70
N PRO A 9 -12.33 1.78 -4.48
CA PRO A 9 -11.64 0.99 -5.50
C PRO A 9 -11.16 1.87 -6.66
N LEU A 10 -9.99 1.59 -7.23
CA LEU A 10 -9.49 2.30 -8.42
C LEU A 10 -10.37 2.10 -9.66
N TYR A 11 -11.02 0.95 -9.80
CA TYR A 11 -11.86 0.60 -10.95
C TYR A 11 -13.25 0.09 -10.53
N HIS A 12 -14.26 0.32 -11.37
CA HIS A 12 -15.57 -0.30 -11.26
C HIS A 12 -15.68 -1.58 -12.12
N ASN A 13 -16.13 -2.66 -11.51
CA ASN A 13 -16.50 -3.92 -12.19
C ASN A 13 -17.91 -3.77 -12.78
N PRO A 14 -18.23 -4.29 -14.00
CA PRO A 14 -17.47 -5.26 -14.82
C PRO A 14 -16.59 -4.69 -15.92
N ASN A 15 -16.64 -3.39 -16.18
CA ASN A 15 -16.00 -2.80 -17.37
C ASN A 15 -14.60 -2.21 -17.09
N TYR A 16 -14.08 -2.34 -15.86
CA TYR A 16 -12.80 -1.74 -15.44
C TYR A 16 -12.69 -0.24 -15.76
N THR A 17 -13.79 0.49 -15.60
CA THR A 17 -13.78 1.95 -15.75
C THR A 17 -13.11 2.57 -14.53
N GLU A 18 -12.21 3.52 -14.74
CA GLU A 18 -11.58 4.27 -13.64
C GLU A 18 -12.66 4.88 -12.72
N ASN A 19 -12.40 4.89 -11.42
CA ASN A 19 -13.27 5.50 -10.42
C ASN A 19 -12.83 6.94 -10.13
N PHE A 20 -12.61 7.70 -11.19
CA PHE A 20 -12.40 9.14 -11.16
C PHE A 20 -13.67 9.78 -11.71
N THR A 21 -14.10 10.89 -11.11
CA THR A 21 -15.21 11.62 -11.74
C THR A 21 -14.69 12.27 -13.04
N PRO A 22 -15.59 12.53 -14.00
CA PRO A 22 -15.23 13.23 -15.24
C PRO A 22 -14.57 14.59 -15.01
N GLU A 23 -15.01 15.34 -13.98
CA GLU A 23 -14.43 16.66 -13.64
C GLU A 23 -12.99 16.53 -13.15
N PHE A 24 -12.71 15.53 -12.29
CA PHE A 24 -11.35 15.30 -11.80
C PHE A 24 -10.42 14.81 -12.92
N ARG A 25 -10.89 13.88 -13.76
CA ARG A 25 -10.16 13.42 -14.94
C ARG A 25 -9.82 14.59 -15.88
N SER A 26 -10.81 15.42 -16.19
CA SER A 26 -10.63 16.61 -17.03
C SER A 26 -9.66 17.62 -16.42
N PHE A 27 -9.71 17.81 -15.10
CA PHE A 27 -8.74 18.64 -14.39
C PHE A 27 -7.31 18.13 -14.57
N ILE A 28 -7.05 16.84 -14.33
CA ILE A 28 -5.71 16.24 -14.47
C ILE A 28 -5.20 16.36 -15.91
N ASP A 29 -6.03 16.00 -16.89
CA ASP A 29 -5.65 16.03 -18.30
C ASP A 29 -5.30 17.44 -18.76
N LYS A 30 -6.10 18.43 -18.36
CA LYS A 30 -5.87 19.84 -18.69
C LYS A 30 -4.63 20.38 -17.97
N HIS A 31 -4.47 20.05 -16.69
CA HIS A 31 -3.37 20.56 -15.86
C HIS A 31 -2.00 20.11 -16.38
N TYR A 32 -1.88 18.86 -16.82
CA TYR A 32 -0.62 18.30 -17.34
C TYR A 32 -0.53 18.27 -18.87
N SER A 33 -1.60 18.67 -19.56
CA SER A 33 -1.75 18.53 -21.01
C SER A 33 -1.40 17.12 -21.48
N HIS A 34 -1.84 16.12 -20.72
CA HIS A 34 -1.48 14.72 -20.91
C HIS A 34 -2.42 13.79 -20.15
N HIS A 35 -2.80 12.69 -20.78
CA HIS A 35 -3.63 11.67 -20.16
C HIS A 35 -2.75 10.64 -19.45
N PHE A 36 -2.62 10.79 -18.12
CA PHE A 36 -1.97 9.79 -17.26
C PHE A 36 -2.91 8.63 -16.94
N GLU A 37 -2.36 7.43 -16.84
CA GLU A 37 -3.10 6.24 -16.45
C GLU A 37 -3.62 6.36 -15.01
N PRO A 38 -4.75 5.70 -14.66
CA PRO A 38 -5.33 5.79 -13.31
C PRO A 38 -4.35 5.40 -12.19
N LEU A 39 -3.51 4.40 -12.44
CA LEU A 39 -2.48 3.97 -11.50
C LEU A 39 -1.39 5.03 -11.29
N GLU A 40 -1.04 5.82 -12.31
CA GLU A 40 -0.06 6.90 -12.17
C GLU A 40 -0.61 8.04 -11.30
N VAL A 41 -1.89 8.39 -11.51
CA VAL A 41 -2.57 9.38 -10.68
C VAL A 41 -2.70 8.86 -9.24
N LEU A 42 -3.08 7.60 -9.05
CA LEU A 42 -3.15 6.98 -7.72
C LEU A 42 -1.77 6.93 -7.05
N GLY A 43 -0.72 6.55 -7.78
CA GLY A 43 0.65 6.53 -7.28
C GLY A 43 1.07 7.90 -6.75
N TYR A 44 0.85 8.96 -7.53
CA TYR A 44 1.15 10.33 -7.10
C TYR A 44 0.43 10.69 -5.80
N ILE A 45 -0.88 10.43 -5.72
CA ILE A 45 -1.70 10.71 -4.54
C ILE A 45 -1.19 9.93 -3.34
N TYR A 46 -0.92 8.65 -3.54
CA TYR A 46 -0.49 7.75 -2.50
C TYR A 46 0.84 8.17 -1.90
N VAL A 47 1.84 8.46 -2.74
CA VAL A 47 3.16 8.86 -2.27
C VAL A 47 3.12 10.21 -1.54
N LEU A 48 2.28 11.16 -2.00
CA LEU A 48 2.18 12.47 -1.35
C LEU A 48 1.64 12.33 0.08
N LEU A 49 0.72 11.38 0.30
CA LEU A 49 0.20 11.06 1.63
C LEU A 49 1.24 10.35 2.52
N TYR A 50 2.39 9.94 1.97
CA TYR A 50 3.56 9.45 2.72
C TYR A 50 4.65 10.49 2.92
N SER A 51 4.54 11.68 2.33
CA SER A 51 5.52 12.76 2.52
C SER A 51 5.53 13.22 3.99
N PRO A 52 6.72 13.23 4.65
CA PRO A 52 6.86 13.79 6.00
C PRO A 52 6.47 15.27 6.08
N HIS A 53 6.83 16.06 5.06
CA HIS A 53 6.49 17.49 5.00
C HIS A 53 5.00 17.71 4.82
N TYR A 54 4.33 16.92 3.97
CA TYR A 54 2.88 16.99 3.80
C TYR A 54 2.16 16.64 5.10
N ARG A 55 2.50 15.50 5.72
CA ARG A 55 1.90 15.04 6.99
C ARG A 55 2.08 16.05 8.11
N LYS A 56 3.28 16.60 8.26
CA LYS A 56 3.58 17.63 9.27
C LYS A 56 2.83 18.94 9.00
N ARG A 57 2.81 19.38 7.75
CA ARG A 57 2.18 20.66 7.38
C ARG A 57 0.66 20.64 7.57
N TYR A 58 0.02 19.51 7.25
CA TYR A 58 -1.43 19.38 7.27
C TYR A 58 -1.93 18.56 8.46
N GLU A 59 -1.12 18.32 9.49
CA GLU A 59 -1.42 17.42 10.61
C GLU A 59 -2.79 17.70 11.24
N ASP A 60 -3.04 18.95 11.65
CA ASP A 60 -4.30 19.34 12.28
C ASP A 60 -5.50 19.12 11.36
N PHE A 61 -5.32 19.38 10.06
CA PHE A 61 -6.36 19.18 9.05
C PHE A 61 -6.63 17.69 8.79
N LEU A 62 -5.58 16.87 8.73
CA LEU A 62 -5.65 15.42 8.53
C LEU A 62 -6.33 14.70 9.70
N LYS A 63 -6.31 15.28 10.91
CA LYS A 63 -7.04 14.77 12.08
C LYS A 63 -8.55 14.98 11.99
N ILE A 64 -9.00 16.02 11.28
CA ILE A 64 -10.40 16.47 11.32
C ILE A 64 -11.16 16.30 10.01
N ASP A 65 -10.50 16.28 8.85
CA ASP A 65 -11.13 16.31 7.53
C ASP A 65 -10.36 15.47 6.49
N TYR A 66 -10.92 15.33 5.27
CA TYR A 66 -10.33 14.60 4.17
C TYR A 66 -9.03 15.23 3.67
N PRO A 67 -7.97 14.45 3.40
CA PRO A 67 -6.73 15.00 2.86
C PRO A 67 -6.97 15.73 1.54
N LYS A 68 -6.37 16.92 1.42
CA LYS A 68 -6.40 17.71 0.19
C LYS A 68 -5.10 17.52 -0.57
N ILE A 69 -5.19 16.96 -1.77
CA ILE A 69 -4.01 16.68 -2.59
C ILE A 69 -3.57 17.94 -3.31
N LEU A 70 -2.27 18.24 -3.21
CA LEU A 70 -1.62 19.28 -3.99
C LEU A 70 -1.10 18.66 -5.29
N PHE A 71 -1.44 19.26 -6.42
CA PHE A 71 -0.89 18.87 -7.71
C PHE A 71 0.20 19.85 -8.13
N THR A 72 1.41 19.33 -8.32
CA THR A 72 2.53 20.12 -8.82
C THR A 72 2.28 20.61 -10.24
N ASN A 73 2.78 21.80 -10.58
CA ASN A 73 2.84 22.29 -11.97
C ASN A 73 4.03 21.70 -12.75
N ASN A 74 4.96 21.02 -12.07
CA ASN A 74 6.11 20.39 -12.69
C ASN A 74 5.76 18.94 -13.07
N LYS A 75 5.55 18.70 -14.37
CA LYS A 75 5.15 17.39 -14.89
C LYS A 75 6.19 16.29 -14.60
N ASP A 76 7.47 16.61 -14.58
CA ASP A 76 8.52 15.63 -14.26
C ASP A 76 8.52 15.27 -12.77
N LEU A 77 8.27 16.25 -11.89
CA LEU A 77 8.06 15.97 -10.47
C LEU A 77 6.81 15.10 -10.25
N PHE A 78 5.71 15.38 -10.96
CA PHE A 78 4.51 14.53 -10.90
C PHE A 78 4.85 13.08 -11.27
N ARG A 79 5.57 12.87 -12.38
CA ARG A 79 5.97 11.53 -12.84
C ARG A 79 6.89 10.84 -11.84
N ALA A 80 7.90 11.53 -11.31
CA ALA A 80 8.81 10.95 -10.32
C ALA A 80 8.08 10.53 -9.04
N LEU A 81 7.18 11.39 -8.54
CA LEU A 81 6.34 11.06 -7.38
C LEU A 81 5.38 9.90 -7.70
N SER A 82 4.78 9.88 -8.88
CA SER A 82 3.95 8.78 -9.35
C SER A 82 4.70 7.44 -9.31
N LEU A 83 5.92 7.38 -9.87
CA LEU A 83 6.75 6.16 -9.87
C LEU A 83 7.08 5.70 -8.45
N LEU A 84 7.49 6.60 -7.55
CA LEU A 84 7.73 6.25 -6.14
C LEU A 84 6.45 5.74 -5.47
N GLY A 85 5.29 6.30 -5.81
CA GLY A 85 4.00 5.85 -5.33
C GLY A 85 3.61 4.47 -5.81
N ILE A 86 3.86 4.16 -7.08
CA ILE A 86 3.63 2.82 -7.65
C ILE A 86 4.54 1.79 -6.97
N GLU A 87 5.82 2.12 -6.76
CA GLU A 87 6.75 1.26 -5.99
C GLU A 87 6.19 0.99 -4.58
N LEU A 88 5.71 2.04 -3.91
CA LEU A 88 5.15 1.94 -2.57
C LEU A 88 3.85 1.13 -2.52
N ILE A 89 2.95 1.29 -3.51
CA ILE A 89 1.74 0.47 -3.64
C ILE A 89 2.14 -1.00 -3.80
N GLY A 90 3.06 -1.30 -4.72
CA GLY A 90 3.55 -2.66 -4.97
C GLY A 90 4.12 -3.34 -3.73
N LEU A 91 4.92 -2.60 -2.95
CA LEU A 91 5.43 -3.05 -1.66
C LEU A 91 4.29 -3.37 -0.68
N HIS A 92 3.29 -2.49 -0.55
CA HIS A 92 2.24 -2.63 0.47
C HIS A 92 1.21 -3.71 0.14
N VAL A 93 1.06 -4.06 -1.14
CA VAL A 93 0.24 -5.21 -1.57
C VAL A 93 1.05 -6.50 -1.71
N LEU A 94 2.33 -6.50 -1.30
CA LEU A 94 3.26 -7.63 -1.41
C LEU A 94 3.36 -8.20 -2.84
N ASN A 95 3.30 -7.34 -3.86
CA ASN A 95 3.48 -7.76 -5.25
C ASN A 95 4.91 -8.26 -5.47
N GLN A 96 5.08 -9.51 -5.89
CA GLN A 96 6.39 -10.17 -5.98
C GLN A 96 7.41 -9.43 -6.85
N GLU A 97 7.00 -8.93 -8.02
CA GLU A 97 7.92 -8.18 -8.89
C GLU A 97 8.39 -6.88 -8.24
N SER A 98 7.48 -6.19 -7.56
CA SER A 98 7.78 -5.00 -6.78
C SER A 98 8.70 -5.30 -5.60
N LEU A 99 8.47 -6.41 -4.88
CA LEU A 99 9.34 -6.86 -3.79
C LEU A 99 10.75 -7.15 -4.32
N ASN A 100 10.88 -7.95 -5.39
CA ASN A 100 12.18 -8.31 -5.97
C ASN A 100 12.96 -7.08 -6.43
N HIS A 101 12.31 -6.18 -7.16
CA HIS A 101 12.94 -4.94 -7.61
C HIS A 101 13.36 -4.05 -6.44
N SER A 102 12.49 -3.87 -5.44
CA SER A 102 12.71 -2.88 -4.38
C SER A 102 13.64 -3.39 -3.28
N PHE A 103 13.64 -4.69 -2.99
CA PHE A 103 14.56 -5.28 -2.01
C PHE A 103 16.01 -5.25 -2.50
N ASN A 104 16.24 -5.33 -3.81
CA ASN A 104 17.57 -5.13 -4.40
C ASN A 104 18.10 -3.70 -4.23
N LYS A 105 17.24 -2.73 -3.91
CA LYS A 105 17.62 -1.32 -3.63
C LYS A 105 17.93 -1.06 -2.16
N LEU A 106 17.64 -2.00 -1.26
CA LEU A 106 17.94 -1.82 0.17
C LEU A 106 19.45 -1.69 0.37
N LYS A 107 19.85 -0.71 1.18
CA LYS A 107 21.28 -0.43 1.44
C LYS A 107 21.96 -1.52 2.27
N ASP A 108 21.17 -2.25 3.07
CA ASP A 108 21.64 -3.32 3.94
C ASP A 108 20.90 -4.61 3.60
N ALA A 109 21.66 -5.59 3.07
CA ALA A 109 21.15 -6.89 2.67
C ALA A 109 20.75 -7.79 3.87
N THR A 110 21.16 -7.44 5.08
CA THR A 110 20.88 -8.22 6.31
C THR A 110 19.54 -7.89 6.95
N ILE A 111 18.86 -6.83 6.48
CA ILE A 111 17.56 -6.39 6.99
C ILE A 111 16.55 -7.55 6.92
N GLY A 112 16.01 -7.91 8.07
CA GLY A 112 14.96 -8.92 8.19
C GLY A 112 15.45 -10.35 7.99
N GLU A 113 16.75 -10.61 8.04
CA GLU A 113 17.26 -11.98 8.02
C GLU A 113 17.00 -12.69 9.36
N SER A 114 16.39 -13.88 9.28
CA SER A 114 16.12 -14.70 10.47
C SER A 114 17.38 -15.41 10.96
N CYS A 115 17.58 -15.44 12.27
CA CYS A 115 18.76 -15.97 12.95
C CYS A 115 18.36 -16.72 14.22
N TYR A 116 19.25 -17.61 14.68
CA TYR A 116 19.10 -18.35 15.94
C TYR A 116 20.35 -18.14 16.80
N LYS A 117 20.17 -17.97 18.11
CA LYS A 117 21.26 -17.99 19.08
C LYS A 117 21.68 -19.42 19.42
N GLU A 118 20.72 -20.27 19.76
CA GLU A 118 20.98 -21.60 20.32
C GLU A 118 20.06 -22.66 19.70
N ALA A 119 18.75 -22.55 19.97
CA ALA A 119 17.74 -23.50 19.54
C ALA A 119 16.93 -23.01 18.35
N HIS A 120 16.56 -23.93 17.46
CA HIS A 120 15.70 -23.70 16.30
C HIS A 120 14.21 -23.69 16.69
N ASP A 121 13.83 -22.85 17.66
CA ASP A 121 12.44 -22.68 18.09
C ASP A 121 11.77 -21.56 17.27
N ARG A 122 10.88 -21.95 16.36
CA ARG A 122 10.14 -20.99 15.50
C ARG A 122 8.85 -20.48 16.13
N ILE A 123 8.51 -20.89 17.36
CA ILE A 123 7.26 -20.48 17.99
C ILE A 123 7.39 -19.05 18.55
N ILE A 124 6.43 -18.20 18.18
CA ILE A 124 6.32 -16.84 18.72
C ILE A 124 5.84 -16.92 20.17
N LYS A 125 6.59 -16.37 21.12
CA LYS A 125 6.28 -16.48 22.56
C LYS A 125 6.26 -15.14 23.27
N LYS A 126 7.45 -14.58 23.46
CA LYS A 126 7.67 -13.31 24.15
C LYS A 126 8.54 -12.44 23.24
N PRO A 127 7.93 -11.75 22.27
CA PRO A 127 8.66 -10.82 21.41
C PRO A 127 9.39 -9.77 22.25
N ALA A 128 10.58 -9.38 21.80
CA ALA A 128 11.39 -8.35 22.45
C ALA A 128 12.28 -7.67 21.41
N TYR A 129 12.49 -6.38 21.57
CA TYR A 129 13.41 -5.63 20.73
C TYR A 129 14.71 -5.34 21.49
N ASN A 130 15.84 -5.58 20.82
CA ASN A 130 17.16 -5.19 21.28
C ASN A 130 17.68 -4.11 20.33
N GLU A 131 17.57 -2.86 20.78
CA GLU A 131 17.98 -1.68 20.01
C GLU A 131 19.50 -1.63 19.75
N PRO A 132 20.40 -1.85 20.73
CA PRO A 132 21.85 -1.83 20.47
C PRO A 132 22.32 -2.82 19.39
N GLU A 133 21.70 -4.01 19.33
CA GLU A 133 22.03 -5.04 18.35
C GLU A 133 21.16 -4.99 17.08
N GLN A 134 20.14 -4.13 17.06
CA GLN A 134 19.11 -4.05 16.00
C GLN A 134 18.45 -5.41 15.72
N ARG A 135 17.97 -6.07 16.79
CA ARG A 135 17.38 -7.41 16.73
C ARG A 135 15.95 -7.43 17.24
N LEU A 136 15.04 -7.98 16.42
CA LEU A 136 13.67 -8.29 16.81
C LEU A 136 13.55 -9.77 17.16
N TYR A 137 13.48 -10.07 18.45
CA TYR A 137 13.26 -11.41 18.96
C TYR A 137 11.79 -11.79 18.86
N ILE A 138 11.51 -13.03 18.44
CA ILE A 138 10.17 -13.65 18.57
C ILE A 138 10.07 -14.51 19.84
N ASN A 139 11.22 -14.95 20.35
CA ASN A 139 11.43 -15.67 21.61
C ASN A 139 12.90 -15.47 22.08
N HIS A 140 13.35 -16.18 23.12
CA HIS A 140 14.70 -15.99 23.68
C HIS A 140 15.86 -16.37 22.76
N SER A 141 15.64 -17.24 21.75
CA SER A 141 16.68 -17.78 20.87
C SER A 141 16.58 -17.24 19.44
N THR A 142 15.38 -17.02 18.94
CA THR A 142 15.10 -16.74 17.53
C THR A 142 14.77 -15.27 17.30
N TYR A 143 15.41 -14.66 16.30
CA TYR A 143 15.28 -13.23 16.02
C TYR A 143 15.49 -12.89 14.55
N PHE A 144 15.08 -11.68 14.17
CA PHE A 144 15.43 -11.03 12.90
C PHE A 144 16.52 -9.97 13.16
N ARG A 145 17.57 -9.94 12.34
CA ARG A 145 18.64 -8.92 12.42
C ARG A 145 18.38 -7.77 11.44
N GLY A 146 19.15 -6.68 11.58
CA GLY A 146 19.01 -5.49 10.73
C GLY A 146 17.68 -4.76 10.93
N VAL A 147 17.07 -4.89 12.11
CA VAL A 147 15.82 -4.20 12.46
C VAL A 147 16.19 -2.96 13.27
N SER A 148 16.33 -1.82 12.61
CA SER A 148 16.55 -0.54 13.29
C SER A 148 15.36 -0.11 14.13
N GLU A 149 15.55 0.84 15.04
CA GLU A 149 14.47 1.39 15.87
C GLU A 149 13.35 1.97 14.99
N GLU A 150 13.71 2.69 13.94
CA GLU A 150 12.76 3.26 12.96
C GLU A 150 11.91 2.18 12.26
N ILE A 151 12.47 0.98 12.02
CA ILE A 151 11.73 -0.16 11.45
C ILE A 151 10.84 -0.81 12.53
N HIS A 152 11.37 -1.00 13.74
CA HIS A 152 10.65 -1.62 14.85
C HIS A 152 9.41 -0.80 15.26
N ASP A 153 9.60 0.52 15.40
CA ASP A 153 8.59 1.47 15.85
C ASP A 153 7.71 1.99 14.71
N TYR A 154 7.85 1.44 13.49
CA TYR A 154 7.06 1.88 12.36
C TYR A 154 5.56 1.60 12.60
N MET A 155 4.77 2.66 12.51
CA MET A 155 3.34 2.62 12.81
C MET A 155 2.50 2.82 11.55
N ILE A 156 1.37 2.12 11.51
CA ILE A 156 0.26 2.40 10.61
C ILE A 156 -0.97 2.60 11.49
N GLY A 157 -1.62 3.74 11.35
CA GLY A 157 -2.67 4.18 12.25
C GLY A 157 -2.16 4.30 13.68
N GLY A 158 -2.85 3.65 14.62
CA GLY A 158 -2.45 3.57 16.03
C GLY A 158 -1.56 2.37 16.39
N TYR A 159 -1.11 1.58 15.41
CA TYR A 159 -0.48 0.29 15.67
C TYR A 159 0.95 0.21 15.15
N GLY A 160 1.88 -0.23 16.00
CA GLY A 160 3.20 -0.69 15.58
C GLY A 160 3.06 -1.97 14.77
N VAL A 161 3.50 -1.96 13.51
CA VAL A 161 3.19 -3.03 12.54
C VAL A 161 3.75 -4.38 13.02
N LEU A 162 5.03 -4.41 13.40
CA LEU A 162 5.71 -5.63 13.83
C LEU A 162 5.22 -6.12 15.19
N ASP A 163 5.06 -5.20 16.15
CA ASP A 163 4.54 -5.51 17.49
C ASP A 163 3.15 -6.15 17.41
N LYS A 164 2.25 -5.57 16.61
CA LYS A 164 0.89 -6.06 16.45
C LYS A 164 0.84 -7.42 15.75
N TYR A 165 1.62 -7.60 14.69
CA TYR A 165 1.70 -8.89 13.98
C TYR A 165 2.15 -10.01 14.93
N LEU A 166 3.27 -9.81 15.65
CA LEU A 166 3.82 -10.82 16.54
C LEU A 166 2.91 -11.13 17.74
N LYS A 167 2.20 -10.12 18.27
CA LYS A 167 1.21 -10.34 19.33
C LYS A 167 -0.01 -11.12 18.85
N SER A 168 -0.44 -10.90 17.62
CA SER A 168 -1.63 -11.57 17.04
C SER A 168 -1.37 -13.06 16.74
N HIS A 169 -0.11 -13.42 16.44
CA HIS A 169 0.32 -14.80 16.15
C HIS A 169 1.02 -15.48 17.35
N LYS A 170 0.70 -15.05 18.58
CA LYS A 170 1.34 -15.61 19.78
C LYS A 170 1.02 -17.10 19.93
N ASN A 171 2.06 -17.89 20.22
CA ASN A 171 2.07 -19.35 20.30
C ASN A 171 1.93 -20.08 18.95
N GLU A 172 2.01 -19.37 17.83
CA GLU A 172 2.02 -19.95 16.51
C GLU A 172 3.45 -20.05 15.95
N PRO A 173 3.74 -20.99 15.02
CA PRO A 173 4.98 -20.97 14.26
C PRO A 173 5.08 -19.67 13.45
N CYS A 174 6.22 -18.98 13.56
CA CYS A 174 6.50 -17.78 12.80
C CYS A 174 6.76 -18.13 11.33
N ASP A 175 6.03 -17.49 10.42
CA ASP A 175 6.37 -17.46 9.00
C ASP A 175 7.52 -16.46 8.79
N PHE A 176 8.74 -16.98 8.65
CA PHE A 176 9.94 -16.15 8.53
C PHE A 176 9.99 -15.37 7.22
N ASP A 177 9.52 -15.95 6.12
CA ASP A 177 9.54 -15.29 4.82
C ASP A 177 8.55 -14.11 4.84
N HIS A 178 7.36 -14.33 5.41
CA HIS A 178 6.37 -13.27 5.56
C HIS A 178 6.85 -12.14 6.48
N VAL A 179 7.38 -12.45 7.67
CA VAL A 179 7.88 -11.41 8.60
C VAL A 179 9.10 -10.69 8.03
N SER A 180 10.03 -11.41 7.37
CA SER A 180 11.16 -10.81 6.67
C SER A 180 10.68 -9.82 5.60
N ASN A 181 9.66 -10.19 4.82
CA ASN A 181 9.07 -9.31 3.82
C ASN A 181 8.44 -8.05 4.45
N ILE A 182 7.71 -8.19 5.57
CA ILE A 182 7.15 -7.02 6.29
C ILE A 182 8.28 -6.07 6.73
N ILE A 183 9.34 -6.61 7.35
CA ILE A 183 10.49 -5.82 7.82
C ILE A 183 11.14 -5.06 6.65
N LYS A 184 11.37 -5.74 5.52
CA LYS A 184 11.97 -5.14 4.33
C LYS A 184 11.05 -4.11 3.65
N VAL A 185 9.75 -4.36 3.61
CA VAL A 185 8.74 -3.40 3.12
C VAL A 185 8.75 -2.13 3.97
N ILE A 186 8.78 -2.25 5.30
CA ILE A 186 8.90 -1.10 6.21
C ILE A 186 10.20 -0.34 5.94
N ALA A 187 11.33 -1.04 5.88
CA ALA A 187 12.64 -0.43 5.62
C ALA A 187 12.63 0.37 4.30
N ARG A 188 12.11 -0.21 3.23
CA ARG A 188 12.04 0.46 1.93
C ARG A 188 11.06 1.63 1.94
N THR A 189 9.94 1.51 2.65
CA THR A 189 8.97 2.60 2.84
C THR A 189 9.63 3.80 3.50
N ILE A 190 10.41 3.59 4.55
CA ILE A 190 11.19 4.62 5.24
C ILE A 190 12.18 5.30 4.28
N GLU A 191 12.89 4.55 3.46
CA GLU A 191 13.80 5.12 2.44
C GLU A 191 13.07 5.99 1.41
N ILE A 192 11.90 5.55 0.96
CA ILE A 192 11.03 6.35 0.08
C ILE A 192 10.59 7.63 0.80
N GLN A 193 10.17 7.55 2.06
CA GLN A 193 9.79 8.74 2.85
C GLN A 193 10.94 9.73 3.02
N LYS A 194 12.17 9.25 3.22
CA LYS A 194 13.39 10.08 3.24
C LYS A 194 13.60 10.78 1.89
N THR A 195 13.42 10.05 0.79
CA THR A 195 13.46 10.62 -0.57
C THR A 195 12.40 11.71 -0.76
N LEU A 196 11.18 11.49 -0.27
CA LEU A 196 10.10 12.48 -0.28
C LEU A 196 10.43 13.73 0.54
N GLY A 197 11.20 13.58 1.63
CA GLY A 197 11.73 14.71 2.41
C GLY A 197 12.43 15.73 1.51
N PHE A 198 13.22 15.29 0.54
CA PHE A 198 13.87 16.17 -0.44
C PHE A 198 12.91 16.67 -1.51
N LEU A 199 12.11 15.78 -2.11
CA LEU A 199 11.22 16.11 -3.24
C LEU A 199 10.05 17.03 -2.86
N THR A 200 9.68 17.08 -1.58
CA THR A 200 8.51 17.84 -1.09
C THR A 200 8.90 18.91 -0.06
N SER A 201 10.19 19.23 0.04
CA SER A 201 10.74 20.22 0.98
C SER A 201 10.19 21.64 0.77
N ASP A 202 9.80 21.98 -0.47
CA ASP A 202 9.29 23.30 -0.85
C ASP A 202 7.76 23.44 -0.76
N LEU A 203 7.09 22.55 -0.02
CA LEU A 203 5.67 22.67 0.27
C LEU A 203 5.32 24.02 0.94
N PRO A 204 4.23 24.71 0.53
CA PRO A 204 3.15 24.21 -0.32
C PRO A 204 3.37 24.41 -1.84
N HIS A 205 4.51 24.97 -2.26
CA HIS A 205 4.73 25.31 -3.67
C HIS A 205 4.92 24.07 -4.55
N LEU A 206 5.54 23.02 -4.01
CA LEU A 206 5.72 21.72 -4.67
C LEU A 206 6.25 21.84 -6.10
N LYS A 207 7.33 22.60 -6.29
CA LYS A 207 7.98 22.84 -7.59
C LYS A 207 9.13 21.86 -7.84
N GLY A 208 9.80 21.40 -6.77
CA GLY A 208 10.92 20.47 -6.85
C GLY A 208 12.18 21.08 -7.48
N ASN A 209 12.34 22.40 -7.40
CA ASN A 209 13.41 23.14 -8.07
C ASN A 209 14.81 22.69 -7.64
N ASP A 210 14.96 22.33 -6.37
CA ASP A 210 16.25 21.95 -5.78
C ASP A 210 16.54 20.44 -5.91
N SER A 211 15.59 19.68 -6.48
CA SER A 211 15.66 18.21 -6.56
C SER A 211 15.72 17.69 -8.01
N LYS A 212 16.14 18.52 -8.97
CA LYS A 212 16.16 18.16 -10.41
C LYS A 212 16.96 16.89 -10.70
N ALA A 213 18.15 16.74 -10.12
CA ALA A 213 18.98 15.56 -10.34
C ALA A 213 18.29 14.28 -9.83
N LEU A 214 17.72 14.34 -8.63
CA LEU A 214 16.97 13.23 -8.03
C LEU A 214 15.71 12.88 -8.84
N ILE A 215 14.98 13.88 -9.35
CA ILE A 215 13.85 13.67 -10.25
C ILE A 215 14.30 12.88 -11.49
N GLN A 216 15.41 13.28 -12.12
CA GLN A 216 15.93 12.58 -13.29
C GLN A 216 16.39 11.15 -12.98
N GLU A 217 17.04 10.93 -11.84
CA GLU A 217 17.45 9.59 -11.39
C GLU A 217 16.25 8.64 -11.26
N ILE A 218 15.17 9.11 -10.65
CA ILE A 218 13.93 8.33 -10.47
C ILE A 218 13.29 8.03 -11.84
N LEU A 219 13.23 9.02 -12.73
CA LEU A 219 12.64 8.84 -14.06
C LEU A 219 13.43 7.85 -14.93
N GLN A 220 14.74 7.71 -14.71
CA GLN A 220 15.60 6.76 -15.43
C GLN A 220 15.49 5.33 -14.89
N ASN A 221 14.96 5.13 -13.68
CA ASN A 221 14.88 3.83 -13.00
C ASN A 221 13.46 3.55 -12.50
N PRO A 222 12.45 3.45 -13.40
CA PRO A 222 11.07 3.23 -13.01
C PRO A 222 10.89 1.85 -12.35
N PRO A 223 9.96 1.71 -11.38
CA PRO A 223 9.58 0.39 -10.86
C PRO A 223 8.97 -0.49 -11.95
N PRO A 224 8.98 -1.82 -11.75
CA PRO A 224 8.30 -2.74 -12.65
C PRO A 224 6.79 -2.43 -12.69
N PRO A 225 6.10 -2.74 -13.80
CA PRO A 225 4.65 -2.67 -13.86
C PRO A 225 4.03 -3.50 -12.74
N LEU A 226 2.96 -2.99 -12.11
CA LEU A 226 2.19 -3.82 -11.17
C LEU A 226 1.38 -4.84 -11.96
N ILE A 227 1.90 -6.07 -12.09
CA ILE A 227 1.12 -7.16 -12.68
C ILE A 227 0.02 -7.59 -11.70
N PRO A 228 -1.23 -7.73 -12.18
CA PRO A 228 -2.34 -8.31 -11.44
C PRO A 228 -2.02 -9.60 -10.66
N ILE A 229 -2.35 -9.62 -9.37
CA ILE A 229 -2.52 -10.88 -8.65
C ILE A 229 -3.89 -11.42 -9.04
N SER A 230 -3.93 -12.59 -9.67
CA SER A 230 -5.20 -13.24 -9.99
C SER A 230 -6.04 -13.43 -8.70
N PRO A 231 -7.33 -13.02 -8.70
CA PRO A 231 -8.21 -13.15 -7.53
C PRO A 231 -8.42 -14.61 -7.08
N LEU A 232 -8.00 -15.58 -7.89
CA LEU A 232 -8.07 -17.01 -7.59
C LEU A 232 -7.02 -17.51 -6.59
N SER A 233 -6.01 -16.71 -6.24
CA SER A 233 -4.91 -17.16 -5.36
C SER A 233 -5.26 -17.19 -3.87
N TYR A 234 -6.34 -16.52 -3.45
CA TYR A 234 -6.71 -16.40 -2.03
C TYR A 234 -8.15 -16.83 -1.76
N ARG A 235 -8.43 -18.13 -1.91
CA ARG A 235 -9.56 -18.74 -1.22
C ARG A 235 -9.08 -19.10 0.18
N ALA A 236 -9.12 -18.13 1.10
CA ALA A 236 -9.12 -18.46 2.53
C ALA A 236 -10.24 -19.49 2.74
N LYS A 237 -9.91 -20.69 3.20
CA LYS A 237 -10.90 -21.72 3.49
C LYS A 237 -11.88 -21.12 4.51
N PRO A 238 -13.17 -20.91 4.17
CA PRO A 238 -14.12 -20.45 5.18
C PRO A 238 -14.18 -21.51 6.28
N LYS A 239 -14.04 -21.09 7.54
CA LYS A 239 -14.36 -21.93 8.69
C LYS A 239 -15.83 -22.38 8.57
N PRO A 240 -16.18 -23.65 8.80
CA PRO A 240 -17.53 -24.14 8.61
C PRO A 240 -18.41 -23.77 9.82
N SER A 241 -19.21 -22.71 9.69
CA SER A 241 -20.42 -22.37 10.47
C SER A 241 -20.78 -20.92 10.07
N GLU A 242 -21.95 -20.54 9.55
CA GLU A 242 -23.30 -21.09 9.54
C GLU A 242 -23.89 -20.88 8.13
N ILE A 243 -24.51 -21.91 7.56
CA ILE A 243 -25.27 -21.79 6.31
C ILE A 243 -26.61 -21.14 6.67
N LEU A 244 -26.74 -19.84 6.39
CA LEU A 244 -28.03 -19.18 6.38
C LEU A 244 -28.67 -19.40 5.00
N THR A 245 -29.50 -20.43 4.94
CA THR A 245 -30.22 -20.87 3.75
C THR A 245 -31.20 -19.79 3.29
N LEU A 246 -30.88 -19.08 2.21
CA LEU A 246 -31.88 -18.36 1.42
C LEU A 246 -32.21 -19.22 0.20
N MET A 247 -33.33 -19.95 0.29
CA MET A 247 -33.96 -20.66 -0.83
C MET A 247 -34.51 -19.65 -1.86
N PRO A 248 -34.15 -19.74 -3.15
CA PRO A 248 -34.96 -19.17 -4.23
C PRO A 248 -35.90 -20.24 -4.78
N HIS A 249 -37.20 -19.96 -4.73
CA HIS A 249 -38.20 -20.71 -5.48
C HIS A 249 -37.99 -20.54 -7.00
N SER A 250 -38.14 -21.66 -7.74
CA SER A 250 -38.82 -21.83 -9.07
C SER A 250 -38.51 -20.81 -10.18
N SER A 251 -38.24 -21.09 -11.45
CA SER A 251 -38.26 -22.29 -12.31
C SER A 251 -37.92 -21.77 -13.71
N ALA A 252 -37.02 -22.45 -14.46
CA ALA A 252 -37.11 -22.70 -15.91
C ALA A 252 -35.72 -23.00 -16.50
N LYS A 253 -35.58 -24.23 -17.01
CA LYS A 253 -34.54 -24.63 -17.96
C LYS A 253 -34.64 -23.79 -19.24
N LYS A 254 -33.50 -23.33 -19.77
CA LYS A 254 -33.26 -23.30 -21.23
C LYS A 254 -31.77 -23.33 -21.55
N GLN A 255 -31.50 -24.04 -22.64
CA GLN A 255 -30.25 -24.65 -23.06
C GLN A 255 -29.20 -23.64 -23.56
N ALA A 256 -27.94 -24.06 -23.48
CA ALA A 256 -26.79 -23.44 -24.12
C ALA A 256 -26.94 -23.43 -25.64
N THR A 257 -26.49 -22.35 -26.28
CA THR A 257 -26.20 -22.34 -27.72
C THR A 257 -24.89 -21.60 -27.91
N THR A 258 -23.86 -22.36 -28.28
CA THR A 258 -22.53 -21.89 -28.66
C THR A 258 -22.62 -21.19 -30.01
N ILE A 259 -22.17 -19.93 -30.09
CA ILE A 259 -21.90 -19.29 -31.38
C ILE A 259 -20.51 -18.67 -31.29
N SER A 260 -19.59 -19.25 -32.07
CA SER A 260 -18.24 -18.73 -32.31
C SER A 260 -18.32 -17.58 -33.30
N THR A 261 -17.79 -16.42 -32.92
CA THR A 261 -17.48 -15.34 -33.86
C THR A 261 -16.07 -14.86 -33.56
N ALA A 262 -15.24 -14.84 -34.59
CA ALA A 262 -13.82 -14.54 -34.54
C ALA A 262 -13.56 -13.13 -34.01
N GLU A 263 -12.80 -13.02 -32.93
CA GLU A 263 -12.23 -11.76 -32.46
C GLU A 263 -10.99 -11.44 -33.28
N ALA A 264 -11.01 -10.26 -33.91
CA ALA A 264 -9.83 -9.61 -34.44
C ALA A 264 -8.85 -9.32 -33.30
N GLU A 265 -7.57 -9.56 -33.54
CA GLU A 265 -6.47 -9.30 -32.62
C GLU A 265 -6.45 -7.83 -32.16
N VAL A 266 -7.04 -7.57 -31.01
CA VAL A 266 -6.78 -6.37 -30.22
C VAL A 266 -5.62 -6.72 -29.29
N GLN A 267 -4.45 -6.14 -29.55
CA GLN A 267 -3.31 -6.14 -28.62
C GLN A 267 -3.83 -5.74 -27.22
N PRO A 268 -3.83 -6.63 -26.22
CA PRO A 268 -4.29 -6.28 -24.89
C PRO A 268 -3.31 -5.29 -24.29
N SER A 269 -3.80 -4.14 -23.81
CA SER A 269 -2.99 -3.25 -22.98
C SER A 269 -2.41 -4.05 -21.81
N LEU A 270 -1.13 -3.87 -21.50
CA LEU A 270 -0.37 -4.58 -20.45
C LEU A 270 -0.95 -4.46 -19.02
N TYR A 271 -2.09 -3.79 -18.83
CA TYR A 271 -2.62 -3.35 -17.54
C TYR A 271 -4.03 -3.89 -17.20
N SER A 272 -4.56 -4.90 -17.92
CA SER A 272 -5.99 -5.20 -17.92
C SER A 272 -6.60 -5.94 -16.72
N VAL A 273 -5.92 -6.17 -15.58
CA VAL A 273 -6.56 -6.94 -14.47
C VAL A 273 -6.14 -6.55 -13.05
N LEU A 274 -5.83 -5.29 -12.72
CA LEU A 274 -5.48 -4.97 -11.32
C LEU A 274 -6.63 -5.33 -10.35
N SER A 275 -6.33 -6.05 -9.26
CA SER A 275 -7.27 -6.16 -8.14
C SER A 275 -7.60 -4.75 -7.65
N ASN A 276 -8.87 -4.45 -7.34
CA ASN A 276 -9.30 -3.11 -6.95
C ASN A 276 -8.47 -2.57 -5.76
N LEU A 277 -7.52 -1.67 -6.04
CA LEU A 277 -6.74 -0.98 -5.03
C LEU A 277 -7.65 0.00 -4.29
N ALA A 278 -7.62 -0.03 -2.96
CA ALA A 278 -8.39 0.89 -2.15
C ALA A 278 -7.55 1.59 -1.10
N LEU A 279 -7.76 2.90 -0.97
CA LEU A 279 -7.10 3.77 -0.01
C LEU A 279 -7.88 3.80 1.31
N VAL A 280 -7.22 3.49 2.43
CA VAL A 280 -7.81 3.49 3.78
C VAL A 280 -7.15 4.56 4.64
N CYS A 281 -7.92 5.29 5.45
CA CYS A 281 -7.43 6.33 6.37
C CYS A 281 -7.81 6.05 7.83
N ASP A 282 -6.90 5.67 8.73
CA ASP A 282 -7.20 5.55 10.18
C ASP A 282 -7.18 6.94 10.86
N ARG A 283 -8.32 7.50 11.27
CA ARG A 283 -8.37 8.79 12.01
C ARG A 283 -8.52 8.62 13.52
N GLY A 284 -8.65 7.39 14.01
CA GLY A 284 -8.76 7.12 15.45
C GLY A 284 -7.42 7.25 16.19
N SER A 285 -6.30 7.21 15.45
CA SER A 285 -4.95 7.31 16.01
C SER A 285 -4.65 8.70 16.56
N LYS A 286 -4.30 8.78 17.85
CA LYS A 286 -3.78 10.00 18.52
C LYS A 286 -2.26 10.17 18.31
N VAL A 287 -1.64 9.34 17.47
CA VAL A 287 -0.20 9.31 17.25
C VAL A 287 0.22 10.42 16.28
N SER A 288 1.36 11.07 16.59
CA SER A 288 2.03 12.03 15.72
C SER A 288 3.45 11.52 15.40
N PRO A 289 3.91 11.61 14.14
CA PRO A 289 3.19 12.08 12.96
C PRO A 289 2.11 11.08 12.50
N ILE A 290 1.06 11.61 11.87
CA ILE A 290 -0.05 10.84 11.29
C ILE A 290 0.48 9.79 10.31
N SER A 291 0.19 8.51 10.55
CA SER A 291 0.52 7.40 9.65
C SER A 291 -0.73 6.71 9.15
N ASN A 292 -1.63 7.48 8.55
CA ASN A 292 -3.03 7.06 8.47
C ASN A 292 -3.40 6.37 7.16
N VAL A 293 -2.56 6.41 6.12
CA VAL A 293 -2.99 6.11 4.74
C VAL A 293 -2.32 4.85 4.18
N PHE A 294 -3.08 3.85 3.72
CA PHE A 294 -2.52 2.67 3.04
C PHE A 294 -3.43 2.14 1.91
N VAL A 295 -2.84 1.44 0.94
CA VAL A 295 -3.53 0.76 -0.16
C VAL A 295 -3.60 -0.73 0.12
N THR A 296 -4.78 -1.34 -0.10
CA THR A 296 -4.99 -2.78 0.03
C THR A 296 -5.38 -3.43 -1.29
N GLY A 297 -4.72 -4.55 -1.62
CA GLY A 297 -5.21 -5.60 -2.54
C GLY A 297 -5.46 -6.91 -1.78
N MET A 298 -4.63 -7.16 -0.76
CA MET A 298 -4.87 -7.96 0.44
C MET A 298 -4.01 -7.30 1.52
N LEU A 299 -4.56 -6.96 2.69
CA LEU A 299 -3.73 -6.50 3.79
C LEU A 299 -3.10 -7.67 4.52
N CYS A 300 -1.83 -7.49 4.88
CA CYS A 300 -1.21 -8.12 6.04
C CYS A 300 -2.10 -7.83 7.24
N ASP A 301 -2.95 -8.81 7.54
CA ASP A 301 -3.99 -8.82 8.55
C ASP A 301 -4.99 -7.65 8.54
N LEU A 302 -6.24 -8.02 8.27
CA LEU A 302 -7.44 -7.21 8.50
C LEU A 302 -7.49 -6.63 9.93
N HIS A 303 -6.72 -7.20 10.86
CA HIS A 303 -6.59 -6.77 12.24
C HIS A 303 -5.83 -5.44 12.43
N LEU A 304 -5.07 -4.92 11.45
CA LEU A 304 -4.40 -3.62 11.55
C LEU A 304 -5.37 -2.42 11.47
N ASN A 305 -6.62 -2.62 11.04
CA ASN A 305 -7.63 -1.57 10.99
C ASN A 305 -8.33 -1.45 12.36
N GLY A 306 -8.14 -0.31 13.04
CA GLY A 306 -8.94 0.04 14.20
C GLY A 306 -10.33 0.56 13.79
N SER A 307 -11.31 0.47 14.69
CA SER A 307 -12.61 1.12 14.51
C SER A 307 -12.43 2.64 14.39
N GLY A 308 -12.69 3.22 13.22
CA GLY A 308 -12.55 4.67 12.99
C GLY A 308 -11.83 5.06 11.70
N SER A 309 -11.74 4.18 10.71
CA SER A 309 -11.15 4.52 9.41
C SER A 309 -12.16 5.26 8.51
N TYR A 310 -11.74 6.29 7.80
CA TYR A 310 -12.61 7.13 6.95
C TYR A 310 -12.22 7.07 5.47
N ALA A 311 -13.21 7.22 4.58
CA ALA A 311 -13.07 7.17 3.12
C ALA A 311 -12.30 8.35 2.53
N PHE A 312 -11.93 8.25 1.26
CA PHE A 312 -11.59 9.40 0.41
C PHE A 312 -12.64 9.54 -0.70
N LEU A 313 -13.17 10.76 -0.88
CA LEU A 313 -13.68 11.19 -2.17
C LEU A 313 -12.60 12.08 -2.79
N LEU A 314 -12.15 11.75 -4.00
CA LEU A 314 -11.01 12.42 -4.65
C LEU A 314 -11.25 13.93 -4.89
N TYR A 315 -12.50 14.40 -4.85
CA TYR A 315 -12.82 15.78 -4.52
C TYR A 315 -14.29 15.94 -4.10
N ARG A 316 -14.60 17.09 -3.47
CA ARG A 316 -15.93 17.69 -3.43
C ARG A 316 -15.78 19.15 -3.85
N LEU A 317 -16.42 19.53 -4.96
CA LEU A 317 -16.45 20.94 -5.41
C LEU A 317 -17.24 21.75 -4.37
N LYS A 318 -16.79 22.98 -4.11
CA LYS A 318 -17.68 24.06 -3.69
C LYS A 318 -18.12 24.81 -4.92
#